data_AF-A0A8S3JUV5-F1
#
_entry.id   AF-A0A8S3JUV5-F1
#
_cell.length_a   1.000
_cell.length_b   1.000
_cell.length_c   1.000
_cell.angle_alpha   90.00
_cell.angle_beta   90.00
_cell.angle_gamma   90.00
#
_symmetry.space_group_name_H-M   'P 1'
#
loop_
_entity.id
_entity.type
_entity.pdbx_description
1 polymer ?
#
loop_
_entity_poly.entity_id
_entity_poly.type
_entity_poly.pdbx_seq_one_letter_code
_entity_poly.pdbx_strand_id
1 'polypeptide(L)'
;MENNILLKTDSYKVSHYKQYPKETNLVYAYLESRGGNYPEQVFFGLQYILKKHLLGKVVTREYLDQAAEFWKEHFGYDIINREMWEHIIEKHDG
;
A
#
# COMPACT_ATOMS: atom_id res chain seq x y z
N MET A 1 3.23 -11.99 -9.46
CA MET A 1 3.89 -11.15 -8.44
C MET A 1 4.19 -9.72 -8.88
N GLU A 2 4.77 -9.45 -10.07
CA GLU A 2 5.30 -8.10 -10.43
C GLU A 2 4.31 -6.92 -10.28
N ASN A 3 3.01 -7.16 -10.42
CA ASN A 3 1.96 -6.14 -10.31
C ASN A 3 1.16 -6.15 -9.00
N ASN A 4 1.50 -7.01 -8.04
CA ASN A 4 0.77 -7.10 -6.77
C ASN A 4 1.11 -5.90 -5.86
N ILE A 5 0.18 -4.95 -5.73
CA ILE A 5 0.39 -3.73 -4.93
C ILE A 5 0.57 -4.03 -3.43
N LEU A 6 0.02 -5.14 -2.91
CA LEU A 6 0.16 -5.54 -1.50
C LEU A 6 1.60 -5.95 -1.12
N LEU A 7 2.47 -6.13 -2.12
CA LEU A 7 3.90 -6.41 -1.95
C LEU A 7 4.78 -5.18 -2.22
N LYS A 8 4.20 -4.04 -2.64
CA LYS A 8 4.94 -2.82 -3.02
C LYS A 8 4.93 -1.79 -1.89
N THR A 9 5.37 -2.23 -0.73
CA THR A 9 5.45 -1.40 0.47
C THR A 9 6.64 -1.83 1.32
N ASP A 10 7.14 -0.93 2.16
CA ASP A 10 8.10 -1.32 3.19
C ASP A 10 7.42 -2.27 4.18
N SER A 11 8.13 -3.34 4.57
CA SER A 11 7.56 -4.43 5.38
C SER A 11 6.89 -3.93 6.67
N TYR A 12 7.49 -2.96 7.36
CA TYR A 12 6.96 -2.45 8.63
C TYR A 12 5.55 -1.84 8.48
N LYS A 13 5.21 -1.31 7.29
CA LYS A 13 3.89 -0.72 7.00
C LYS A 13 2.75 -1.74 7.02
N VAL A 14 3.05 -3.02 6.78
CA VAL A 14 2.06 -4.11 6.84
C VAL A 14 1.44 -4.22 8.23
N SER A 15 2.19 -3.81 9.28
CA SER A 15 1.72 -3.85 10.67
C SER A 15 1.06 -2.55 11.17
N HIS A 16 1.10 -1.46 10.39
CA HIS A 16 0.69 -0.14 10.86
C HIS A 16 -0.79 -0.04 11.24
N TYR A 17 -1.66 -0.84 10.64
CA TYR A 17 -3.09 -0.84 10.98
C TYR A 17 -3.34 -1.11 12.48
N LYS A 18 -2.43 -1.81 13.16
CA LYS A 18 -2.49 -2.08 14.61
C LYS A 18 -1.94 -0.94 15.47
N GLN A 19 -1.23 0.01 14.86
CA GLN A 19 -0.47 1.06 15.56
C GLN A 19 -1.18 2.41 15.57
N TYR A 20 -2.16 2.60 14.68
CA TYR A 20 -2.98 3.81 14.72
C TYR A 20 -3.80 3.90 16.02
N PRO A 21 -4.04 5.10 16.56
CA PRO A 21 -4.97 5.29 17.67
C PRO A 21 -6.34 4.67 17.37
N LYS A 22 -6.99 4.11 18.39
CA LYS A 22 -8.35 3.57 18.25
C LYS A 22 -9.28 4.64 17.66
N GLU A 23 -10.24 4.19 16.84
CA GLU A 23 -11.24 5.05 16.19
C GLU A 23 -10.68 6.04 15.14
N THR A 24 -9.41 5.89 14.73
CA THR A 24 -8.86 6.64 13.58
C THR A 24 -9.63 6.29 12.30
N ASN A 25 -10.27 7.30 11.69
CA ASN A 25 -11.04 7.15 10.45
C ASN A 25 -10.44 7.90 9.25
N LEU A 26 -9.44 8.74 9.48
CA LEU A 26 -8.77 9.53 8.45
C LEU A 26 -7.27 9.65 8.77
N VAL A 27 -6.44 9.39 7.76
CA VAL A 27 -5.01 9.66 7.77
C VAL A 27 -4.69 10.57 6.58
N TYR A 28 -4.13 11.74 6.85
CA TYR A 28 -3.71 12.69 5.82
C TYR A 28 -2.18 12.75 5.75
N ALA A 29 -1.63 12.71 4.55
CA ALA A 29 -0.20 12.82 4.28
C ALA A 29 0.05 13.71 3.06
N TYR A 30 1.23 14.34 3.01
CA TYR A 30 1.65 15.18 1.89
C TYR A 30 3.09 14.82 1.47
N LEU A 31 3.46 15.24 0.26
CA LEU A 31 4.79 15.05 -0.31
C LEU A 31 5.40 16.41 -0.62
N GLU A 32 6.63 16.64 -0.16
CA GLU A 32 7.44 17.79 -0.52
C GLU A 32 8.91 17.40 -0.65
N SER A 33 9.67 18.18 -1.42
CA SER A 33 11.13 18.21 -1.27
C SER A 33 11.46 19.23 -0.18
N ARG A 34 12.02 18.78 0.95
CA ARG A 34 12.40 19.67 2.08
C ARG A 34 13.66 20.51 1.80
N GLY A 35 14.17 20.50 0.56
CA GLY A 35 15.46 21.07 0.15
C GLY A 35 16.45 20.01 -0.35
N GLY A 36 17.60 20.45 -0.85
CA GLY A 36 18.66 19.58 -1.37
C GLY A 36 19.76 20.38 -2.07
N ASN A 37 20.51 19.72 -2.94
CA ASN A 37 21.61 20.34 -3.69
C ASN A 37 21.16 21.43 -4.68
N TYR A 38 19.86 21.50 -4.98
CA TYR A 38 19.28 22.43 -5.94
C TYR A 38 18.25 23.34 -5.25
N PRO A 39 18.15 24.62 -5.65
CA PRO A 39 17.21 25.56 -5.05
C PRO A 39 15.74 25.27 -5.41
N GLU A 40 15.49 24.59 -6.54
CA GLU A 40 14.15 24.30 -7.05
C GLU A 40 14.07 22.90 -7.66
N GLN A 41 12.87 22.32 -7.69
CA GLN A 41 12.60 20.96 -8.15
C GLN A 41 11.39 20.95 -9.09
N VAL A 42 11.52 20.26 -10.21
CA VAL A 42 10.39 20.04 -11.14
C VAL A 42 9.56 18.87 -10.64
N PHE A 43 8.27 19.11 -10.41
CA PHE A 43 7.33 18.04 -10.09
C PHE A 43 6.90 17.30 -11.37
N PHE A 44 7.45 16.10 -11.56
CA PHE A 44 7.13 15.24 -12.70
C PHE A 44 7.19 13.76 -12.29
N GLY A 45 6.42 12.90 -12.98
CA GLY A 45 6.44 11.44 -12.79
C GLY A 45 5.26 10.83 -12.04
N LEU A 46 4.49 11.61 -11.26
CA LEU A 46 3.34 11.08 -10.51
C LEU A 46 2.32 10.37 -11.41
N GLN A 47 2.01 10.94 -12.59
CA GLN A 47 1.03 10.35 -13.51
C GLN A 47 1.40 8.92 -13.94
N TYR A 48 2.69 8.63 -14.13
CA TYR A 48 3.16 7.27 -14.46
C TYR A 48 2.91 6.30 -13.30
N ILE A 49 3.22 6.71 -12.07
CA ILE A 49 2.99 5.90 -10.86
C ILE A 49 1.50 5.60 -10.72
N LEU A 50 0.64 6.60 -10.87
CA LEU A 50 -0.82 6.45 -10.82
C LEU A 50 -1.30 5.43 -11.86
N LYS A 51 -0.96 5.66 -13.14
CA LYS A 51 -1.45 4.81 -14.24
C LYS A 51 -0.91 3.39 -14.21
N LYS A 52 0.34 3.20 -13.80
CA LYS A 52 0.99 1.88 -13.83
C LYS A 52 0.68 1.03 -12.61
N HIS A 53 0.50 1.65 -11.43
CA HIS A 53 0.48 0.91 -10.17
C HIS A 53 -0.78 1.09 -9.34
N LEU A 54 -1.54 2.17 -9.53
CA LEU A 54 -2.63 2.55 -8.60
C LEU A 54 -4.01 2.62 -9.27
N LEU A 55 -4.07 2.64 -10.61
CA LEU A 55 -5.31 2.80 -11.36
C LEU A 55 -5.93 1.45 -11.74
N GLY A 56 -7.26 1.36 -11.58
CA GLY A 56 -8.04 0.18 -11.95
C GLY A 56 -8.03 -0.88 -10.84
N LYS A 57 -8.28 -2.14 -11.23
CA LYS A 57 -8.40 -3.26 -10.30
C LYS A 57 -7.04 -3.77 -9.87
N VAL A 58 -6.49 -3.16 -8.82
CA VAL A 58 -5.13 -3.43 -8.33
C VAL A 58 -5.10 -4.34 -7.11
N VAL A 59 -6.25 -4.57 -6.47
CA VAL A 59 -6.43 -5.57 -5.40
C VAL A 59 -7.34 -6.70 -5.89
N THR A 60 -6.87 -7.95 -5.79
CA THR A 60 -7.66 -9.14 -6.13
C THR A 60 -7.52 -10.19 -5.04
N ARG A 61 -8.43 -11.16 -5.01
CA ARG A 61 -8.37 -12.29 -4.06
C ARG A 61 -7.08 -13.09 -4.24
N GLU A 62 -6.70 -13.35 -5.49
CA GLU A 62 -5.44 -14.00 -5.84
C GLU A 62 -4.22 -13.23 -5.31
N TYR A 63 -4.22 -11.90 -5.45
CA TYR A 63 -3.14 -11.05 -4.94
C TYR A 63 -3.10 -11.01 -3.42
N LEU A 64 -4.25 -11.02 -2.76
CA LEU A 64 -4.35 -11.11 -1.30
C LEU A 64 -3.81 -12.44 -0.78
N ASP A 65 -4.14 -13.55 -1.45
CA ASP A 65 -3.64 -14.87 -1.06
C ASP A 65 -2.13 -14.97 -1.21
N GLN A 66 -1.59 -14.54 -2.36
CA GLN A 66 -0.14 -14.47 -2.59
C GLN A 66 0.56 -13.57 -1.56
N ALA A 67 -0.01 -12.40 -1.25
CA ALA A 67 0.57 -11.48 -0.28
C ALA A 67 0.53 -12.05 1.14
N ALA A 68 -0.55 -12.73 1.52
CA ALA A 68 -0.67 -13.35 2.84
C ALA A 68 0.38 -14.44 3.04
N GLU A 69 0.60 -15.29 2.04
CA GLU A 69 1.65 -16.32 2.06
C GLU A 69 3.03 -15.68 2.19
N PHE A 70 3.37 -14.73 1.30
CA PHE A 70 4.64 -14.03 1.32
C PHE A 70 4.93 -13.35 2.67
N TRP A 71 3.95 -12.60 3.20
CA TRP A 71 4.14 -11.88 4.46
C TRP A 71 4.22 -12.82 5.67
N LYS A 72 3.49 -13.94 5.65
CA LYS A 72 3.61 -14.97 6.70
C LYS A 72 5.02 -15.56 6.72
N GLU A 73 5.59 -15.87 5.56
CA GLU A 73 6.97 -16.36 5.47
C GLU A 73 7.98 -15.30 5.89
N HIS A 74 7.80 -14.05 5.43
CA HIS A 74 8.71 -12.94 5.74
C HIS A 74 8.77 -12.61 7.24
N PHE A 75 7.64 -12.68 7.94
CA PHE A 75 7.55 -12.32 9.36
C PHE A 75 7.54 -13.52 10.33
N GLY A 76 7.30 -14.73 9.83
CA GLY A 76 7.15 -15.94 10.64
C GLY A 76 5.79 -16.09 11.33
N TYR A 77 4.83 -15.19 11.07
CA TYR A 77 3.46 -15.24 11.60
C TYR A 77 2.49 -14.43 10.73
N ASP A 78 1.20 -14.68 10.92
CA ASP A 78 0.15 -13.98 10.17
C ASP A 78 0.04 -12.50 10.62
N ILE A 79 0.46 -11.58 9.73
CA ILE A 79 0.51 -10.15 10.03
C ILE A 79 -0.50 -9.33 9.24
N ILE A 80 -0.85 -9.77 8.03
CA ILE A 80 -1.74 -9.03 7.12
C ILE A 80 -3.17 -8.97 7.68
N ASN A 81 -3.82 -7.83 7.55
CA ASN A 81 -5.24 -7.70 7.85
C ASN A 81 -6.07 -8.10 6.62
N ARG A 82 -6.44 -9.39 6.51
CA ARG A 82 -7.21 -9.89 5.36
C ARG A 82 -8.57 -9.18 5.22
N GLU A 83 -9.30 -9.03 6.31
CA GLU A 83 -10.64 -8.41 6.31
C GLU A 83 -10.61 -6.98 5.72
N MET A 84 -9.59 -6.19 6.05
CA MET A 84 -9.43 -4.84 5.50
C MET A 84 -9.19 -4.83 3.99
N TRP A 85 -8.45 -5.81 3.45
CA TRP A 85 -8.20 -5.92 2.02
C TRP A 85 -9.41 -6.51 1.28
N GLU A 86 -10.11 -7.47 1.88
CA GLU A 86 -11.37 -8.02 1.37
C GLU A 86 -12.44 -6.92 1.24
N HIS A 87 -12.50 -5.99 2.20
CA HIS A 87 -13.37 -4.82 2.09
C HIS A 87 -13.14 -4.01 0.81
N ILE A 88 -11.89 -3.82 0.40
CA ILE A 88 -11.54 -3.10 -0.84
C ILE A 88 -12.07 -3.87 -2.05
N ILE A 89 -11.86 -5.18 -2.08
CA ILE A 89 -12.31 -6.05 -3.17
C ILE A 89 -13.84 -6.04 -3.29
N GLU A 90 -14.55 -6.17 -2.18
CA GLU A 90 -16.01 -6.34 -2.17
C GLU A 90 -16.76 -5.03 -2.36
N LYS A 91 -16.29 -3.96 -1.73
CA LYS A 91 -16.99 -2.66 -1.76
C LYS A 91 -16.59 -1.79 -2.94
N HIS A 92 -15.37 -1.94 -3.45
CA HIS A 92 -14.79 -1.05 -4.46
C HIS A 92 -14.38 -1.78 -5.76
N ASP A 93 -14.69 -3.07 -5.90
CA ASP A 93 -14.31 -3.95 -7.03
C ASP A 93 -12.79 -4.14 -7.20
N GLY A 94 -12.03 -3.89 -6.13
CA GLY A 94 -10.58 -4.10 -6.08
C GLY A 94 -9.75 -2.95 -6.63
#